data_AF-A0A1V6D8D4-F1
#
_entry.id   AF-A0A1V6D8D4-F1
#
_cell.length_a   1.000
_cell.length_b   1.000
_cell.length_c   1.000
_cell.angle_alpha   90.00
_cell.angle_beta   90.00
_cell.angle_gamma   90.00
#
_symmetry.space_group_name_H-M   'P 1'
#
loop_
_entity.id
_entity.type
_entity.pdbx_description
1 polymer ?
#
loop_
_entity_poly.entity_id
_entity_poly.type
_entity_poly.pdbx_seq_one_letter_code
_entity_poly.pdbx_strand_id
1 'polypeptide(L)'
;MNLGDYFAAAQAYDHAYHVVYPTIPSAARPWRMTWYQTGPYAAYYYTGRYQDVVNLATFTIVNSGVQEIEETWLWRGRARLALGDVDGAIDDFHTALKFHPGWEAALAELNNLGVSP
;
A
#
# COMPACT_ATOMS: atom_id res chain seq x y z
N MET A 1 15.94 5.22 -8.35
CA MET A 1 16.00 5.08 -6.89
C MET A 1 16.76 3.81 -6.58
N ASN A 2 17.75 3.89 -5.71
CA ASN A 2 18.62 2.76 -5.38
C ASN A 2 18.03 1.98 -4.17
N LEU A 3 18.34 0.69 -4.00
CA LEU A 3 17.83 -0.12 -2.88
C LEU A 3 18.17 0.51 -1.50
N GLY A 4 19.32 1.19 -1.42
CA GLY A 4 19.74 1.93 -0.22
C GLY A 4 18.81 3.08 0.15
N ASP A 5 18.18 3.74 -0.83
CA ASP A 5 17.24 4.84 -0.57
C ASP A 5 15.94 4.31 0.06
N TYR A 6 15.45 3.15 -0.40
CA TYR A 6 14.24 2.53 0.13
C TYR A 6 14.42 1.97 1.54
N PHE A 7 15.59 1.43 1.85
CA PHE A 7 15.88 0.95 3.20
C PHE A 7 15.91 2.10 4.21
N ALA A 8 16.61 3.18 3.90
CA ALA A 8 16.63 4.38 4.74
C ALA A 8 15.22 5.00 4.87
N ALA A 9 14.45 5.04 3.78
CA ALA A 9 13.07 5.51 3.79
C ALA A 9 12.17 4.65 4.69
N ALA A 10 12.26 3.31 4.58
CA ALA A 10 11.49 2.39 5.43
C ALA A 10 11.78 2.63 6.92
N GLN A 11 13.06 2.80 7.30
CA GLN A 11 13.43 3.13 8.68
C GLN A 11 12.89 4.49 9.13
N ALA A 12 12.92 5.49 8.25
CA ALA A 12 12.35 6.81 8.55
C ALA A 12 10.83 6.73 8.77
N TYR A 13 10.12 5.93 7.96
CA TYR A 13 8.70 5.69 8.14
C TYR A 13 8.40 4.96 9.45
N ASP A 14 9.17 3.92 9.80
CA ASP A 14 9.01 3.22 11.08
C ASP A 14 9.20 4.18 12.25
N HIS A 15 10.24 5.02 12.22
CA HIS A 15 10.47 6.02 13.26
C HIS A 15 9.32 7.03 13.34
N ALA A 16 8.83 7.52 12.20
CA ALA A 16 7.69 8.42 12.16
C ALA A 16 6.44 7.78 12.78
N TYR A 17 6.12 6.52 12.44
CA TYR A 17 4.92 5.83 12.92
C TYR A 17 5.00 5.36 14.37
N HIS A 18 6.13 4.83 14.81
CA HIS A 18 6.25 4.19 16.12
C HIS A 18 6.78 5.14 17.20
N VAL A 19 7.57 6.15 16.82
CA VAL A 19 8.20 7.04 17.80
C VAL A 19 7.51 8.40 17.81
N VAL A 20 7.29 9.01 16.65
CA VAL A 20 6.77 10.39 16.59
C VAL A 20 5.25 10.42 16.69
N TYR A 21 4.54 9.61 15.90
CA TYR A 21 3.08 9.64 15.82
C TYR A 21 2.36 9.45 17.18
N PRO A 22 2.79 8.53 18.07
CA PRO A 22 2.14 8.36 19.38
C PRO A 22 2.29 9.58 20.30
N THR A 23 3.36 10.37 20.13
CA THR A 23 3.61 11.59 20.92
C THR A 23 2.75 12.77 20.51
N ILE A 24 2.11 12.72 19.34
CA ILE A 24 1.21 13.77 18.88
C ILE A 24 -0.14 13.60 19.58
N PRO A 25 -0.68 14.65 20.23
CA PRO A 25 -2.02 14.62 20.83
C PRO A 25 -3.06 14.19 19.80
N SER A 26 -4.02 13.35 20.19
CA SER A 26 -5.00 12.76 19.26
C SER A 26 -5.69 13.80 18.37
N ALA A 27 -6.12 14.94 18.92
CA ALA A 27 -6.76 16.02 18.18
C ALA A 27 -5.86 16.69 17.11
N ALA A 28 -4.54 16.56 17.24
CA ALA A 28 -3.55 17.15 16.33
C ALA A 28 -2.88 16.10 15.43
N ARG A 29 -3.26 14.82 15.54
CA ARG A 29 -2.66 13.77 14.72
C ARG A 29 -3.00 14.01 13.26
N PRO A 30 -2.01 14.11 12.37
CA PRO A 30 -2.26 14.17 10.95
C PRO A 30 -2.68 12.78 10.50
N TRP A 31 -3.98 12.47 10.58
CA TRP A 31 -4.56 11.23 10.05
C TRP A 31 -4.27 11.06 8.54
N ARG A 32 -3.99 12.17 7.86
CA ARG A 32 -3.55 12.21 6.46
C ARG A 32 -2.07 11.94 6.24
N MET A 33 -1.23 11.84 7.28
CA MET A 33 0.20 11.48 7.12
C MET A 33 0.37 10.05 6.62
N THR A 34 -0.62 9.19 6.83
CA THR A 34 -0.73 7.84 6.24
C THR A 34 -1.34 7.83 4.84
N TRP A 35 -1.91 8.94 4.36
CA TRP A 35 -2.61 9.00 3.06
C TRP A 35 -1.81 9.82 2.05
N TYR A 36 -2.01 9.50 0.77
CA TYR A 36 -1.37 10.15 -0.37
C TYR A 36 0.16 10.04 -0.46
N GLN A 37 0.78 9.15 0.32
CA GLN A 37 2.16 8.76 0.08
C GLN A 37 2.21 7.30 -0.36
N THR A 38 2.50 7.07 -1.63
CA THR A 38 2.93 5.76 -2.15
C THR A 38 4.35 5.42 -1.67
N GLY A 39 5.08 6.40 -1.12
CA GLY A 39 6.44 6.27 -0.61
C GLY A 39 6.63 5.14 0.42
N PRO A 40 5.83 5.07 1.50
CA PRO A 40 5.87 3.96 2.46
C PRO A 40 5.62 2.59 1.82
N TYR A 41 4.60 2.48 0.94
CA TYR A 41 4.32 1.21 0.27
C TYR A 41 5.51 0.75 -0.59
N ALA A 42 6.07 1.65 -1.40
CA ALA A 42 7.24 1.36 -2.21
C ALA A 42 8.46 1.01 -1.34
N ALA A 43 8.72 1.78 -0.28
CA ALA A 43 9.85 1.54 0.62
C ALA A 43 9.77 0.16 1.30
N TYR A 44 8.62 -0.20 1.84
CA TYR A 44 8.42 -1.51 2.43
C TYR A 44 8.45 -2.63 1.38
N TYR A 45 7.80 -2.44 0.23
CA TYR A 45 7.77 -3.44 -0.83
C TYR A 45 9.18 -3.75 -1.37
N TYR A 46 9.94 -2.72 -1.75
CA TYR A 46 11.27 -2.90 -2.34
C TYR A 46 12.33 -3.35 -1.32
N THR A 47 12.03 -3.30 -0.02
CA THR A 47 12.87 -3.87 1.05
C THR A 47 12.41 -5.27 1.48
N GLY A 48 11.46 -5.88 0.77
CA GLY A 48 10.94 -7.23 1.07
C GLY A 48 9.97 -7.29 2.24
N ARG A 49 9.57 -6.14 2.80
CA ARG A 49 8.65 -6.02 3.92
C ARG A 49 7.19 -6.04 3.45
N TYR A 50 6.82 -7.08 2.74
CA TYR A 50 5.49 -7.19 2.11
C TYR A 50 4.35 -7.20 3.13
N GLN A 51 4.53 -7.86 4.29
CA GLN A 51 3.50 -7.86 5.33
C GLN A 51 3.22 -6.45 5.88
N ASP A 52 4.23 -5.59 5.93
CA ASP A 52 4.06 -4.20 6.38
C ASP A 52 3.30 -3.35 5.36
N VAL A 53 3.49 -3.63 4.06
CA VAL A 53 2.63 -3.06 3.01
C VAL A 53 1.17 -3.49 3.21
N VAL A 54 0.93 -4.79 3.44
CA VAL A 54 -0.43 -5.31 3.66
C VAL A 54 -1.09 -4.68 4.88
N ASN A 55 -0.35 -4.58 5.99
CA ASN A 55 -0.83 -4.00 7.24
C ASN A 55 -1.16 -2.51 7.07
N LEU A 56 -0.24 -1.74 6.50
CA LEU A 56 -0.42 -0.30 6.26
C LEU A 56 -1.58 -0.05 5.30
N ALA A 57 -1.64 -0.79 4.19
CA ALA A 57 -2.71 -0.63 3.20
C ALA A 57 -4.07 -0.99 3.78
N THR A 58 -4.16 -2.07 4.56
CA THR A 58 -5.41 -2.46 5.23
C THR A 58 -5.84 -1.41 6.25
N PHE A 59 -4.91 -0.90 7.05
CA PHE A 59 -5.18 0.19 7.98
C PHE A 59 -5.71 1.43 7.24
N THR A 60 -5.07 1.81 6.13
CA THR A 60 -5.49 2.94 5.29
C THR A 60 -6.90 2.72 4.75
N ILE A 61 -7.19 1.57 4.15
CA ILE A 61 -8.51 1.25 3.60
C ILE A 61 -9.60 1.35 4.67
N VAL A 62 -9.38 0.76 5.85
CA VAL A 62 -10.37 0.73 6.93
C VAL A 62 -10.61 2.12 7.55
N ASN A 63 -9.58 2.96 7.62
CA ASN A 63 -9.66 4.24 8.32
C ASN A 63 -9.81 5.46 7.39
N SER A 64 -9.72 5.27 6.07
CA SER A 64 -9.64 6.39 5.12
C SER A 64 -10.87 7.29 5.05
N GLY A 65 -12.05 6.77 5.34
CA GLY A 65 -13.31 7.49 5.11
C GLY A 65 -13.54 7.92 3.64
N VAL A 66 -12.57 7.68 2.75
CA VAL A 66 -12.55 7.99 1.32
C VAL A 66 -12.25 6.67 0.61
N GLN A 67 -13.21 6.14 -0.15
CA GLN A 67 -13.07 4.83 -0.80
C GLN A 67 -12.21 4.84 -2.07
N GLU A 68 -11.92 6.02 -2.62
CA GLU A 68 -11.15 6.23 -3.86
C GLU A 68 -9.64 6.23 -3.57
N ILE A 69 -9.09 5.08 -3.18
CA ILE A 69 -7.63 4.90 -3.01
C ILE A 69 -7.18 3.68 -3.79
N GLU A 70 -7.41 3.68 -5.11
CA GLU A 70 -7.04 2.61 -6.04
C GLU A 70 -5.57 2.20 -5.91
N GLU A 71 -4.67 3.16 -5.65
CA GLU A 71 -3.25 2.89 -5.43
C GLU A 71 -3.00 2.01 -4.20
N THR A 72 -3.77 2.19 -3.12
CA THR A 72 -3.63 1.38 -1.91
C THR A 72 -4.05 -0.06 -2.17
N TRP A 73 -5.12 -0.26 -2.95
CA TRP A 73 -5.53 -1.60 -3.38
C TRP A 73 -4.46 -2.26 -4.25
N LEU A 74 -3.90 -1.54 -5.23
CA LEU A 74 -2.81 -2.05 -6.07
C LEU A 74 -1.58 -2.45 -5.25
N TRP A 75 -1.13 -1.61 -4.33
CA TRP A 75 0.04 -1.91 -3.49
C TRP A 75 -0.20 -3.09 -2.56
N ARG A 76 -1.40 -3.20 -1.98
CA ARG A 76 -1.76 -4.36 -1.15
C ARG A 76 -1.81 -5.64 -1.97
N GLY A 77 -2.41 -5.62 -3.16
CA GLY A 77 -2.47 -6.76 -4.05
C GLY A 77 -1.08 -7.25 -4.46
N ARG A 78 -0.18 -6.34 -4.84
CA ARG A 78 1.23 -6.68 -5.13
C ARG A 78 1.93 -7.35 -3.95
N ALA A 79 1.72 -6.83 -2.74
CA ALA A 79 2.33 -7.37 -1.53
C ALA A 79 1.74 -8.75 -1.15
N ARG A 80 0.43 -8.93 -1.28
CA ARG A 80 -0.24 -10.23 -1.12
C ARG A 80 0.29 -11.27 -2.11
N LEU A 81 0.43 -10.87 -3.37
CA LEU A 81 1.02 -11.73 -4.39
C LEU A 81 2.45 -12.15 -4.05
N ALA A 82 3.28 -11.22 -3.58
CA ALA A 82 4.65 -11.50 -3.13
C ALA A 82 4.70 -12.43 -1.89
N LEU A 83 3.65 -12.46 -1.08
CA LEU A 83 3.47 -13.37 0.06
C LEU A 83 2.81 -14.71 -0.33
N GLY A 84 2.41 -14.88 -1.59
CA GLY A 84 1.74 -16.08 -2.09
C GLY A 84 0.22 -16.09 -1.92
N ASP A 85 -0.38 -15.00 -1.43
CA ASP A 85 -1.84 -14.81 -1.38
C ASP A 85 -2.34 -14.31 -2.74
N VAL A 86 -2.45 -15.24 -3.68
CA VAL A 86 -2.83 -14.95 -5.08
C VAL A 86 -4.29 -14.50 -5.17
N ASP A 87 -5.20 -15.20 -4.48
CA ASP A 87 -6.64 -14.90 -4.52
C ASP A 87 -6.90 -13.50 -3.93
N GLY A 88 -6.30 -13.19 -2.77
CA GLY A 88 -6.42 -11.87 -2.17
C GLY A 88 -5.77 -10.76 -2.98
N ALA A 89 -4.78 -11.06 -3.83
CA ALA A 89 -4.20 -10.11 -4.77
C ALA A 89 -5.13 -9.80 -5.93
N ILE A 90 -5.75 -10.82 -6.53
CA ILE A 90 -6.73 -10.68 -7.61
C ILE A 90 -7.91 -9.81 -7.17
N ASP A 91 -8.46 -10.09 -5.98
CA ASP A 91 -9.55 -9.31 -5.40
C ASP A 91 -9.20 -7.82 -5.24
N ASP A 92 -7.96 -7.54 -4.79
CA ASP A 92 -7.46 -6.18 -4.65
C ASP A 92 -7.29 -5.49 -6.01
N PHE A 93 -6.79 -6.18 -7.04
CA PHE A 93 -6.63 -5.61 -8.38
C PHE A 93 -7.98 -5.31 -9.05
N HIS A 94 -8.96 -6.21 -8.96
CA HIS A 94 -10.31 -5.89 -9.43
C HIS A 94 -10.91 -4.72 -8.66
N THR A 95 -10.67 -4.63 -7.35
CA THR A 95 -11.14 -3.49 -6.55
C THR A 95 -10.49 -2.19 -6.99
N ALA A 96 -9.18 -2.19 -7.29
CA ALA A 96 -8.51 -1.03 -7.87
C ALA A 96 -9.16 -0.59 -9.19
N LEU A 97 -9.54 -1.53 -10.06
CA LEU A 97 -10.23 -1.24 -11.32
C LEU A 97 -11.68 -0.76 -11.16
N LYS A 98 -12.36 -1.11 -10.06
CA LYS A 98 -13.69 -0.56 -9.76
C LYS A 98 -13.62 0.95 -9.51
N PHE A 99 -12.57 1.41 -8.83
CA PHE A 99 -12.36 2.84 -8.53
C PHE A 99 -11.70 3.58 -9.69
N HIS A 100 -10.81 2.93 -10.43
CA HIS A 100 -10.18 3.49 -11.63
C HIS A 100 -10.31 2.52 -12.82
N PRO A 101 -11.46 2.55 -13.52
CA PRO A 101 -11.68 1.69 -14.68
C PRO A 101 -10.63 1.92 -15.77
N GLY A 102 -10.07 0.83 -16.29
CA GLY A 102 -9.05 0.90 -17.36
C GLY A 102 -7.64 1.23 -16.88
N TRP A 103 -7.38 1.21 -15.58
CA TRP A 103 -6.05 1.53 -15.06
C TRP A 103 -5.00 0.49 -15.44
N GLU A 104 -4.07 0.88 -16.31
CA GLU A 104 -3.06 0.00 -16.91
C GLU A 104 -2.26 -0.79 -15.86
N ALA A 105 -1.95 -0.19 -14.71
CA ALA A 105 -1.18 -0.85 -13.67
C ALA A 105 -1.90 -2.08 -13.11
N ALA A 106 -3.19 -1.96 -12.77
CA ALA A 106 -3.96 -3.08 -12.24
C ALA A 106 -4.29 -4.12 -13.32
N LEU A 107 -4.57 -3.68 -14.55
CA LEU A 107 -4.75 -4.57 -15.69
C LEU A 107 -3.51 -5.42 -15.96
N ALA A 108 -2.32 -4.83 -15.89
CA ALA A 108 -1.07 -5.55 -16.09
C ALA A 108 -0.87 -6.65 -15.04
N GLU A 109 -1.18 -6.39 -13.76
CA GLU A 109 -1.08 -7.41 -12.71
C GLU A 109 -2.04 -8.58 -12.95
N LEU A 110 -3.30 -8.30 -13.31
CA LEU A 110 -4.28 -9.35 -13.62
C LEU A 110 -3.87 -10.18 -14.86
N ASN A 111 -3.40 -9.51 -15.92
CA ASN A 111 -2.91 -10.18 -17.12
C ASN A 111 -1.69 -11.07 -16.84
N ASN A 112 -0.77 -10.62 -15.98
CA ASN A 112 0.39 -11.42 -15.56
C ASN A 112 -0.03 -12.69 -14.81
N LEU A 113 -1.19 -12.67 -14.15
CA LEU A 113 -1.79 -13.81 -13.46
C LEU A 113 -2.68 -14.66 -14.38
N GLY A 114 -2.84 -14.29 -15.66
CA GLY A 114 -3.74 -14.95 -16.59
C GLY A 114 -5.23 -14.74 -16.29
N VAL A 115 -5.56 -13.71 -15.49
CA VAL A 115 -6.92 -13.38 -15.07
C VAL A 115 -7.47 -12.27 -15.96
N SER A 116 -8.70 -12.45 -16.45
CA SER A 116 -9.39 -11.41 -17.21
C SER A 116 -9.96 -10.34 -16.25
N PRO A 117 -9.79 -9.04 -16.55
CA PRO A 117 -10.24 -7.92 -15.71
C PRO A 117 -11.74 -7.84 -15.42
#